data_AF-A0A4V5TV17-F1
#
_entry.id   AF-A0A4V5TV17-F1
#
_cell.length_a   1.000
_cell.length_b   1.000
_cell.length_c   1.000
_cell.angle_alpha   90.00
_cell.angle_beta   90.00
_cell.angle_gamma   90.00
#
_symmetry.space_group_name_H-M   'P 1'
#
loop_
_entity.id
_entity.type
_entity.pdbx_description
1 polymer ?
#
loop_
_entity_poly.entity_id
_entity_poly.type
_entity_poly.pdbx_seq_one_letter_code
_entity_poly.pdbx_strand_id
1 'polypeptide(L)' 'TYNPATEDVLAVVCEAQEEDIDVAVKAARSAFESGPWAEMTTAERAYLIYKLADLIEEHGEELAQLEALDNGKPYQVA' A
#
# COMPACT_ATOMS: atom_id res chain seq x y z
N THR A 1 -10.82 10.68 -3.94
CA THR A 1 -10.13 11.45 -2.89
C THR A 1 -9.85 12.87 -3.36
N TYR A 2 -9.70 13.81 -2.43
CA TYR A 2 -9.63 15.25 -2.68
C TYR A 2 -8.42 15.86 -2.00
N ASN A 3 -7.88 16.94 -2.56
CA ASN A 3 -6.83 17.73 -1.91
C ASN A 3 -7.45 18.59 -0.80
N PRO A 4 -7.06 18.43 0.48
CA PRO A 4 -7.68 19.18 1.57
C PRO A 4 -7.34 20.68 1.57
N ALA A 5 -6.31 21.12 0.83
CA ALA A 5 -5.93 22.53 0.75
C ALA A 5 -6.73 23.30 -0.31
N THR A 6 -7.24 22.62 -1.35
CA THR A 6 -7.90 23.26 -2.50
C THR A 6 -9.30 22.73 -2.79
N GLU A 7 -9.70 21.61 -2.20
CA GLU A 7 -10.92 20.85 -2.49
C GLU A 7 -10.98 20.27 -3.91
N ASP A 8 -9.88 20.34 -4.66
CA ASP A 8 -9.80 19.73 -5.99
C ASP A 8 -9.81 18.20 -5.92
N VAL A 9 -10.39 17.55 -6.92
CA VAL A 9 -10.36 16.09 -7.06
C VAL A 9 -8.95 15.64 -7.40
N LEU A 10 -8.34 14.81 -6.54
CA LEU A 10 -7.04 14.18 -6.81
C LEU A 10 -7.21 12.93 -7.69
N ALA A 11 -8.13 12.06 -7.30
CA ALA A 11 -8.40 10.81 -8.01
C ALA A 11 -9.81 10.28 -7.71
N VAL A 12 -10.41 9.61 -8.68
CA VAL A 12 -11.60 8.76 -8.47
C VAL A 12 -11.09 7.34 -8.24
N VAL A 13 -11.37 6.80 -7.06
CA VAL A 13 -10.91 5.47 -6.63
C VAL A 13 -12.09 4.51 -6.54
N CYS A 14 -11.82 3.21 -6.61
CA CYS A 14 -12.86 2.19 -6.46
C CYS A 14 -13.42 2.21 -5.04
N GLU A 15 -14.74 2.17 -4.93
CA GLU A 15 -15.45 2.00 -3.67
C GLU A 15 -15.77 0.51 -3.49
N ALA A 16 -14.88 -0.22 -2.84
CA ALA A 16 -15.02 -1.66 -2.63
C ALA A 16 -16.30 -2.00 -1.85
N GLN A 17 -17.01 -3.04 -2.30
CA GLN A 17 -18.25 -3.54 -1.70
C GLN A 17 -18.02 -4.87 -0.96
N GLU A 18 -19.09 -5.41 -0.36
CA GLU A 18 -19.06 -6.68 0.39
C GLU A 18 -18.46 -7.82 -0.44
N GLU A 19 -18.80 -7.92 -1.72
CA GLU A 19 -18.30 -8.96 -2.61
C GLU A 19 -16.78 -8.86 -2.86
N ASP A 20 -16.25 -7.63 -2.95
CA ASP A 20 -14.82 -7.40 -3.13
C ASP A 20 -14.02 -7.83 -1.89
N ILE A 21 -14.58 -7.59 -0.70
CA ILE A 21 -14.02 -8.05 0.57
C ILE A 21 -13.99 -9.58 0.58
N ASP A 22 -15.09 -10.21 0.17
CA ASP A 22 -15.22 -11.66 0.08
C ASP A 22 -14.14 -12.27 -0.83
N VAL A 23 -13.89 -11.65 -1.99
CA VAL A 23 -12.83 -12.04 -2.92
C VAL A 23 -11.45 -11.87 -2.28
N ALA A 24 -11.19 -10.73 -1.64
CA ALA A 24 -9.91 -10.44 -1.00
C ALA A 24 -9.59 -11.42 0.14
N VAL A 25 -10.58 -11.75 0.98
CA VAL A 25 -10.42 -12.71 2.09
C VAL A 25 -10.17 -14.12 1.57
N LYS A 26 -10.90 -14.57 0.53
CA LYS A 26 -10.66 -15.87 -0.11
C LYS A 26 -9.26 -15.95 -0.71
N ALA A 27 -8.80 -14.89 -1.37
CA ALA A 27 -7.44 -14.81 -1.91
C ALA A 27 -6.38 -14.86 -0.81
N ALA A 28 -6.54 -14.08 0.26
CA ALA A 28 -5.63 -14.09 1.40
C ALA A 28 -5.55 -15.46 2.09
N ARG A 29 -6.70 -16.13 2.26
CA ARG A 29 -6.78 -17.50 2.79
C ARG A 29 -6.02 -18.49 1.91
N SER A 30 -6.24 -18.45 0.60
CA SER A 30 -5.53 -19.32 -0.34
C SER A 30 -4.02 -19.05 -0.35
N ALA A 31 -3.59 -17.79 -0.29
CA ALA A 31 -2.18 -17.43 -0.20
C ALA A 31 -1.53 -17.92 1.11
N PHE A 32 -2.29 -17.95 2.21
CA PHE A 32 -1.81 -18.50 3.47
C PHE A 32 -1.71 -20.02 3.46
N GLU A 33 -2.72 -20.71 2.93
CA GLU A 33 -2.81 -22.18 2.96
C GLU A 33 -2.01 -22.88 1.86
N SER A 34 -1.77 -22.21 0.74
CA SER A 34 -1.15 -22.81 -0.44
C SER A 34 -0.12 -21.92 -1.12
N GLY A 35 0.05 -20.69 -0.64
CA GLY A 35 1.03 -19.75 -1.19
C GLY A 35 2.42 -19.92 -0.56
N PRO A 36 3.45 -19.36 -1.21
CA PRO A 36 4.83 -19.56 -0.79
C PRO A 36 5.19 -18.81 0.50
N TRP A 37 4.47 -17.73 0.83
CA TRP A 37 4.84 -16.84 1.94
C TRP A 37 4.81 -17.52 3.32
N ALA A 38 3.84 -18.41 3.55
CA ALA A 38 3.71 -19.14 4.81
C ALA A 38 4.86 -20.15 4.99
N GLU A 39 5.29 -20.80 3.91
CA GLU A 39 6.36 -21.81 3.90
C GLU A 39 7.77 -21.22 3.80
N MET A 40 7.91 -19.95 3.41
CA MET A 40 9.20 -19.27 3.37
C MET A 40 9.90 -19.31 4.73
N THR A 41 11.22 -19.45 4.68
CA THR A 41 12.07 -19.25 5.86
C THR A 41 12.01 -17.79 6.33
N THR A 42 12.38 -17.56 7.58
CA THR A 42 12.51 -16.20 8.12
C THR A 42 13.49 -15.36 7.31
N ALA A 43 14.57 -15.96 6.79
CA ALA A 43 15.57 -15.26 5.99
C ALA A 43 15.02 -14.80 4.64
N GLU A 44 14.26 -15.65 3.94
CA GLU A 44 13.62 -15.30 2.67
C GLU A 44 12.59 -14.18 2.84
N ARG A 45 11.75 -14.25 3.88
CA ARG A 45 10.81 -13.16 4.19
C ARG A 45 11.54 -11.87 4.54
N ALA A 46 12.59 -11.94 5.36
CA ALA A 46 13.38 -10.78 5.72
C ALA A 46 13.97 -10.12 4.47
N TYR A 47 14.54 -10.91 3.55
CA TYR A 47 15.06 -10.40 2.28
C TYR A 47 13.98 -9.64 1.48
N LEU A 48 12.77 -10.18 1.36
CA LEU A 48 11.68 -9.52 0.64
C LEU A 48 11.20 -8.25 1.36
N ILE A 49 11.16 -8.25 2.69
CA ILE A 49 10.82 -7.06 3.49
C ILE A 49 11.87 -5.96 3.32
N TYR A 50 13.16 -6.29 3.34
CA TYR A 50 14.22 -5.32 3.08
C TYR A 50 14.15 -4.79 1.65
N LYS A 51 13.87 -5.64 0.66
CA LYS A 51 13.67 -5.18 -0.71
C LYS A 51 12.47 -4.22 -0.83
N LEU A 52 11.39 -4.43 -0.08
CA LEU A 52 10.29 -3.47 -0.01
C LEU A 52 10.74 -2.14 0.60
N ALA A 53 11.56 -2.16 1.65
CA ALA A 53 12.13 -0.95 2.23
C ALA A 53 13.01 -0.19 1.23
N ASP A 54 13.89 -0.90 0.52
CA ASP A 54 14.73 -0.32 -0.53
C ASP A 54 13.88 0.39 -1.60
N LEU A 55 12.76 -0.23 -2.02
CA LEU A 55 11.84 0.37 -2.98
C LEU A 55 11.10 1.59 -2.42
N ILE A 56 10.71 1.57 -1.14
CA ILE A 56 10.11 2.74 -0.49
C ILE A 56 11.12 3.90 -0.45
N GLU A 57 12.38 3.62 -0.13
CA GLU A 57 13.46 4.62 -0.12
C GLU A 57 13.74 5.16 -1.53
N GLU A 58 13.76 4.28 -2.54
CA GLU A 58 13.93 4.65 -3.96
C GLU A 58 12.82 5.60 -4.43
N HIS A 59 11.58 5.36 -4.01
CA HIS A 59 10.41 6.16 -4.38
C HIS A 59 10.00 7.21 -3.34
N GLY A 60 10.89 7.53 -2.38
CA GLY A 60 10.53 8.33 -1.20
C GLY A 60 9.98 9.72 -1.54
N GLU A 61 10.55 10.41 -2.54
CA GLU A 61 10.06 11.72 -2.98
C GLU A 61 8.63 11.66 -3.54
N GLU A 62 8.34 10.67 -4.38
CA GLU A 62 7.01 10.48 -4.95
C GLU A 62 5.98 10.14 -3.88
N LEU A 63 6.33 9.21 -2.97
CA LEU A 63 5.46 8.80 -1.87
C LEU A 63 5.17 9.97 -0.92
N ALA A 64 6.17 10.78 -0.58
CA ALA A 64 5.99 11.97 0.26
C ALA A 64 5.11 13.04 -0.41
N GLN A 65 5.21 13.22 -1.74
CA GLN A 65 4.32 14.12 -2.48
C GLN A 65 2.87 13.63 -2.47
N LEU A 66 2.65 12.33 -2.74
CA LEU A 66 1.32 11.73 -2.72
C LEU A 66 0.68 11.84 -1.33
N GLU A 67 1.43 11.50 -0.29
CA GLU A 67 0.97 11.55 1.09
C GLU A 67 0.62 12.99 1.51
N ALA A 68 1.47 13.98 1.18
CA ALA A 68 1.19 15.38 1.47
C ALA A 68 -0.04 15.92 0.72
N LEU A 69 -0.22 15.51 -0.55
CA LEU A 69 -1.38 15.92 -1.35
C LEU A 69 -2.69 15.33 -0.80
N ASP A 70 -2.70 14.06 -0.39
CA ASP A 70 -3.93 13.36 0.01
C ASP A 70 -4.40 13.70 1.43
N ASN A 71 -3.48 13.93 2.38
CA ASN A 71 -3.84 14.23 3.77
C ASN A 71 -3.52 15.65 4.25
N GLY A 72 -2.85 16.47 3.42
CA GLY A 72 -2.57 17.87 3.72
C GLY A 72 -1.42 18.13 4.69
N LYS A 73 -0.65 17.11 5.10
CA LYS A 73 0.53 17.32 5.94
C LYS A 73 1.67 17.97 5.14
N PRO A 74 2.57 18.75 5.77
CA PRO A 74 3.69 19.33 5.06
C PRO A 74 4.61 18.25 4.47
N TYR A 75 5.03 18.41 3.21
CA TYR A 75 5.93 17.49 2.50
C TYR A 75 7.19 17.10 3.29
N GLN A 76 7.76 18.04 4.06
CA GLN A 76 8.98 17.80 4.84
C GLN A 76 8.80 16.79 5.99
N VAL A 77 7.55 16.52 6.38
CA VAL A 77 7.20 15.55 7.43
C VAL A 77 6.33 14.40 6.88
N ALA A 78 6.21 14.33 5.54
CA ALA A 78 5.51 13.27 4.84
C ALA A 78 6.39 12.05 4.60
#